data_AF-A0A1G9HDP1-F1
#
_entry.id   AF-A0A1G9HDP1-F1
#
_cell.length_a   1.000
_cell.length_b   1.000
_cell.length_c   1.000
_cell.angle_alpha   90.00
_cell.angle_beta   90.00
_cell.angle_gamma   90.00
#
_symmetry.space_group_name_H-M   'P 1'
#
loop_
_entity.id
_entity.type
_entity.pdbx_description
1 polymer ?
#
loop_
_entity_poly.entity_id
_entity_poly.type
_entity_poly.pdbx_seq_one_letter_code
_entity_poly.pdbx_strand_id
1 'polypeptide(L)'
;MKPSQRLRAATMTLIMAATSASLMPLDAAAAPAPTVNHVSVKPAGEHTNAWGTFAGGANITVWTEVKLSSGAWSRSQVGTTDSSGYYVLPLTYGFGSAGSYEFRVGGQYADGTVAYTGSFTLTRIGEPDVSSAGERHVGVTSYAWGGTSDPGSVQTWTEVEVGGDWSVSQITTPDASGGYVLPLTYGTNTAGTYTFRVGSRHESGAVAYSDPFDFVRFGGQATANSAGSKVVGATTYAWGTFKDGGGIEVWTEVQTGSGTWSRSQTTRADGTGAYTLPLTYGADTAGSYTFRVAGRYSDGHIARTNSFTLTRTAPTLSGGKYDWLSAAGVPQSQWQYADYIVSRESGWNPRAVNPYSGACGLPQAYPCSKLGSNWDDPVHALKWQYSYVSSRYGGYQGAYNFWTRNGWY
;
A
#
# COMPACT_ATOMS: atom_id res chain seq x y z
N MET A 1 -78.16 -76.92 27.95
CA MET A 1 -79.14 -77.42 26.95
C MET A 1 -78.54 -77.25 25.55
N LYS A 2 -78.26 -78.36 24.87
CA LYS A 2 -78.04 -78.44 23.40
C LYS A 2 -79.39 -78.69 22.71
N PRO A 3 -79.55 -78.40 21.40
CA PRO A 3 -79.32 -79.42 20.35
C PRO A 3 -78.54 -78.83 19.16
N SER A 4 -77.53 -79.42 18.51
CA SER A 4 -77.33 -80.72 17.83
C SER A 4 -78.00 -80.90 16.45
N GLN A 5 -77.15 -80.71 15.41
CA GLN A 5 -77.02 -81.46 14.14
C GLN A 5 -78.10 -81.37 13.03
N ARG A 6 -77.63 -81.19 11.77
CA ARG A 6 -77.49 -82.29 10.78
C ARG A 6 -76.76 -81.83 9.50
N LEU A 7 -75.74 -82.59 9.10
CA LEU A 7 -75.16 -82.61 7.75
C LEU A 7 -76.12 -83.30 6.76
N ARG A 8 -76.11 -82.88 5.49
CA ARG A 8 -76.34 -83.77 4.35
C ARG A 8 -75.27 -83.54 3.28
N ALA A 9 -74.63 -84.63 2.93
CA ALA A 9 -73.67 -84.77 1.86
C ALA A 9 -74.37 -84.81 0.49
N ALA A 10 -73.75 -84.22 -0.52
CA ALA A 10 -73.95 -84.58 -1.92
C ALA A 10 -72.59 -84.95 -2.50
N THR A 11 -72.42 -86.23 -2.81
CA THR A 11 -71.29 -86.80 -3.53
C THR A 11 -71.61 -86.73 -5.01
N MET A 12 -70.78 -86.10 -5.84
CA MET A 12 -70.78 -86.39 -7.29
C MET A 12 -69.44 -86.08 -7.96
N THR A 13 -68.71 -87.15 -8.19
CA THR A 13 -67.86 -87.48 -9.35
C THR A 13 -66.67 -86.59 -9.72
N LEU A 14 -65.51 -87.14 -9.39
CA LEU A 14 -64.17 -86.86 -9.89
C LEU A 14 -64.07 -87.03 -11.41
N ILE A 15 -63.68 -85.99 -12.15
CA ILE A 15 -63.03 -86.11 -13.46
C ILE A 15 -61.59 -85.64 -13.25
N MET A 16 -60.63 -86.57 -13.36
CA MET A 16 -59.22 -86.22 -13.45
C MET A 16 -58.96 -85.51 -14.78
N ALA A 17 -58.50 -84.26 -14.71
CA ALA A 17 -57.68 -83.66 -15.74
C ALA A 17 -56.38 -83.22 -15.07
N ALA A 18 -55.28 -83.88 -15.42
CA ALA A 18 -53.95 -83.46 -15.03
C ALA A 18 -53.64 -82.13 -15.75
N THR A 19 -53.75 -81.01 -15.05
CA THR A 19 -53.20 -79.74 -15.49
C THR A 19 -51.86 -79.53 -14.78
N SER A 20 -50.80 -79.56 -15.59
CA SER A 20 -49.46 -79.15 -15.20
C SER A 20 -49.52 -77.76 -14.57
N ALA A 21 -49.23 -77.67 -13.26
CA ALA A 21 -49.01 -76.38 -12.63
C ALA A 21 -47.68 -75.82 -13.16
N SER A 22 -47.78 -74.87 -14.10
CA SER A 22 -46.67 -73.98 -14.41
C SER A 22 -46.22 -73.32 -13.12
N LEU A 23 -44.99 -73.61 -12.69
CA LEU A 23 -44.25 -72.77 -11.75
C LEU A 23 -44.20 -71.35 -12.33
N MET A 24 -45.01 -70.46 -11.76
CA MET A 24 -44.80 -69.02 -11.94
C MET A 24 -43.43 -68.68 -11.34
N PRO A 25 -42.56 -67.93 -12.04
CA PRO A 25 -41.31 -67.49 -11.45
C PRO A 25 -41.63 -66.59 -10.25
N LEU A 26 -40.95 -66.80 -9.13
CA LEU A 26 -40.90 -65.81 -8.05
C LEU A 26 -40.42 -64.50 -8.68
N ASP A 27 -41.22 -63.44 -8.59
CA ASP A 27 -40.76 -62.09 -8.86
C ASP A 27 -39.50 -61.84 -8.01
N ALA A 28 -38.37 -61.65 -8.67
CA ALA A 28 -37.15 -61.20 -8.02
C ALA A 28 -37.45 -59.81 -7.44
N ALA A 29 -37.51 -59.71 -6.11
CA ALA A 29 -37.62 -58.42 -5.44
C ALA A 29 -36.50 -57.50 -5.98
N ALA A 30 -36.88 -56.38 -6.59
CA ALA A 30 -35.93 -55.42 -7.14
C ALA A 30 -34.93 -55.02 -6.05
N ALA A 31 -33.63 -55.08 -6.38
CA ALA A 31 -32.58 -54.70 -5.44
C ALA A 31 -32.82 -53.28 -4.89
N PRO A 32 -32.54 -53.01 -3.61
CA PRO A 32 -32.74 -51.69 -3.04
C PRO A 32 -31.97 -50.62 -3.83
N ALA A 33 -32.59 -49.46 -4.03
CA ALA A 33 -31.98 -48.36 -4.76
C ALA A 33 -30.66 -47.92 -4.10
N PRO A 34 -29.62 -47.59 -4.88
CA PRO A 34 -28.35 -47.14 -4.32
C PRO A 34 -28.51 -45.77 -3.64
N THR A 35 -27.79 -45.56 -2.54
CA THR A 35 -27.84 -44.34 -1.75
C THR A 35 -26.66 -43.42 -2.05
N VAL A 36 -26.83 -42.12 -1.86
CA VAL A 36 -25.74 -41.14 -1.91
C VAL A 36 -25.92 -40.04 -0.88
N ASN A 37 -24.84 -39.72 -0.19
CA ASN A 37 -24.67 -38.59 0.71
C ASN A 37 -23.51 -37.73 0.18
N HIS A 38 -23.60 -36.43 0.43
CA HIS A 38 -22.64 -35.44 -0.03
C HIS A 38 -22.67 -34.20 0.86
N VAL A 39 -21.63 -33.39 0.76
CA VAL A 39 -21.65 -32.00 1.24
C VAL A 39 -22.19 -31.12 0.12
N SER A 40 -23.23 -30.33 0.39
CA SER A 40 -23.90 -29.52 -0.64
C SER A 40 -23.16 -28.23 -0.99
N VAL A 41 -22.35 -27.67 -0.08
CA VAL A 41 -21.59 -26.44 -0.31
C VAL A 41 -20.18 -26.51 0.27
N LYS A 42 -19.17 -26.07 -0.48
CA LYS A 42 -17.76 -26.07 -0.07
C LYS A 42 -16.97 -25.01 -0.85
N PRO A 43 -15.89 -24.40 -0.33
CA PRO A 43 -15.07 -23.50 -1.16
C PRO A 43 -14.49 -24.19 -2.41
N ALA A 44 -14.22 -23.40 -3.46
CA ALA A 44 -13.39 -23.83 -4.56
C ALA A 44 -11.95 -24.13 -4.06
N GLY A 45 -11.30 -25.14 -4.63
CA GLY A 45 -9.97 -25.63 -4.21
C GLY A 45 -10.00 -26.65 -3.07
N GLU A 46 -11.16 -26.89 -2.46
CA GLU A 46 -11.30 -27.80 -1.33
C GLU A 46 -11.79 -29.21 -1.74
N HIS A 47 -11.18 -30.24 -1.16
CA HIS A 47 -11.48 -31.65 -1.46
C HIS A 47 -12.85 -32.07 -0.90
N THR A 48 -13.68 -32.68 -1.75
CA THR A 48 -15.03 -33.14 -1.38
C THR A 48 -15.26 -34.55 -1.92
N ASN A 49 -15.98 -35.38 -1.15
CA ASN A 49 -16.35 -36.73 -1.54
C ASN A 49 -17.88 -36.90 -1.54
N ALA A 50 -18.37 -37.82 -2.35
CA ALA A 50 -19.69 -38.43 -2.20
C ALA A 50 -19.52 -39.85 -1.65
N TRP A 51 -20.44 -40.28 -0.79
CA TRP A 51 -20.39 -41.60 -0.17
C TRP A 51 -21.79 -42.20 -0.06
N GLY A 52 -21.89 -43.52 -0.03
CA GLY A 52 -23.18 -44.20 -0.03
C GLY A 52 -23.02 -45.70 -0.13
N THR A 53 -24.11 -46.38 -0.47
CA THR A 53 -24.14 -47.85 -0.53
C THR A 53 -24.85 -48.34 -1.78
N PHE A 54 -24.27 -49.34 -2.45
CA PHE A 54 -24.94 -50.16 -3.46
C PHE A 54 -25.29 -51.53 -2.85
N ALA A 55 -26.56 -51.93 -2.96
CA ALA A 55 -27.01 -53.21 -2.45
C ALA A 55 -26.49 -54.37 -3.30
N GLY A 56 -25.99 -55.46 -2.69
CA GLY A 56 -25.43 -56.60 -3.42
C GLY A 56 -23.97 -56.93 -3.11
N GLY A 57 -23.34 -56.20 -2.18
CA GLY A 57 -22.03 -56.56 -1.60
C GLY A 57 -20.80 -56.16 -2.44
N ALA A 58 -19.65 -56.71 -2.06
CA ALA A 58 -18.30 -56.26 -2.45
C ALA A 58 -18.01 -56.18 -3.96
N ASN A 59 -17.03 -55.35 -4.31
CA ASN A 59 -16.41 -55.29 -5.65
C ASN A 59 -17.33 -54.79 -6.78
N ILE A 60 -18.35 -53.99 -6.45
CA ILE A 60 -19.11 -53.25 -7.46
C ILE A 60 -18.23 -52.12 -7.97
N THR A 61 -18.03 -52.04 -9.28
CA THR A 61 -17.34 -50.88 -9.89
C THR A 61 -18.27 -49.68 -9.83
N VAL A 62 -17.88 -48.64 -9.10
CA VAL A 62 -18.66 -47.41 -8.93
C VAL A 62 -17.95 -46.22 -9.53
N TRP A 63 -18.69 -45.23 -10.01
CA TRP A 63 -18.13 -44.00 -10.55
C TRP A 63 -19.00 -42.78 -10.31
N THR A 64 -18.39 -41.61 -10.22
CA THR A 64 -19.10 -40.33 -10.24
C THR A 64 -19.36 -39.89 -11.68
N GLU A 65 -20.52 -39.30 -11.93
CA GLU A 65 -20.81 -38.57 -13.16
C GLU A 65 -21.23 -37.16 -12.83
N VAL A 66 -20.82 -36.22 -13.68
CA VAL A 66 -21.22 -34.81 -13.61
C VAL A 66 -22.04 -34.45 -14.84
N LYS A 67 -23.06 -33.64 -14.66
CA LYS A 67 -23.87 -33.11 -15.75
C LYS A 67 -23.17 -31.90 -16.35
N LEU A 68 -22.84 -32.00 -17.62
CA LEU A 68 -22.22 -30.92 -18.39
C LEU A 68 -23.28 -29.88 -18.80
N SER A 69 -22.83 -28.70 -19.21
CA SER A 69 -23.70 -27.64 -19.74
C SER A 69 -24.52 -28.06 -20.97
N SER A 70 -24.06 -29.07 -21.72
CA SER A 70 -24.79 -29.69 -22.83
C SER A 70 -25.98 -30.57 -22.37
N GLY A 71 -26.13 -30.80 -21.07
CA GLY A 71 -27.10 -31.73 -20.48
C GLY A 71 -26.63 -33.19 -20.44
N ALA A 72 -25.48 -33.51 -21.05
CA ALA A 72 -24.90 -34.85 -21.04
C ALA A 72 -24.22 -35.16 -19.71
N TRP A 73 -24.28 -36.43 -19.29
CA TRP A 73 -23.52 -36.93 -18.14
C TRP A 73 -22.12 -37.37 -18.57
N SER A 74 -21.10 -36.95 -17.82
CA SER A 74 -19.70 -37.31 -18.06
C SER A 74 -19.12 -38.02 -16.84
N ARG A 75 -18.51 -39.18 -17.06
CA ARG A 75 -17.85 -39.96 -16.00
C ARG A 75 -16.59 -39.22 -15.52
N SER A 76 -16.40 -39.20 -14.21
CA SER A 76 -15.25 -38.57 -13.55
C SER A 76 -14.41 -39.59 -12.81
N GLN A 77 -14.72 -39.89 -11.54
CA GLN A 77 -13.88 -40.72 -10.68
C GLN A 77 -14.44 -42.13 -10.60
N VAL A 78 -13.56 -43.13 -10.50
CA VAL A 78 -13.94 -44.55 -10.44
C VAL A 78 -13.35 -45.16 -9.17
N GLY A 79 -14.08 -46.10 -8.56
CA GLY A 79 -13.63 -46.89 -7.43
C GLY A 79 -14.43 -48.18 -7.31
N THR A 80 -14.31 -48.84 -6.17
CA THR A 80 -14.99 -50.10 -5.89
C THR A 80 -15.64 -50.06 -4.52
N THR A 81 -16.79 -50.73 -4.37
CA THR A 81 -17.42 -50.89 -3.05
C THR A 81 -16.64 -51.84 -2.16
N ASP A 82 -16.69 -51.58 -0.84
CA ASP A 82 -16.20 -52.51 0.16
C ASP A 82 -17.16 -53.71 0.37
N SER A 83 -16.83 -54.60 1.31
CA SER A 83 -17.64 -55.79 1.61
C SER A 83 -19.11 -55.53 1.97
N SER A 84 -19.44 -54.32 2.45
CA SER A 84 -20.78 -53.89 2.80
C SER A 84 -21.53 -53.19 1.66
N GLY A 85 -20.88 -53.01 0.50
CA GLY A 85 -21.41 -52.23 -0.61
C GLY A 85 -21.16 -50.72 -0.46
N TYR A 86 -20.40 -50.31 0.56
CA TYR A 86 -20.11 -48.90 0.83
C TYR A 86 -19.02 -48.36 -0.09
N TYR A 87 -19.16 -47.09 -0.50
CA TYR A 87 -18.17 -46.40 -1.32
C TYR A 87 -17.91 -44.98 -0.83
N VAL A 88 -16.73 -44.47 -1.17
CA VAL A 88 -16.37 -43.05 -1.08
C VAL A 88 -15.66 -42.68 -2.37
N LEU A 89 -16.16 -41.68 -3.08
CA LEU A 89 -15.57 -41.21 -4.35
C LEU A 89 -15.35 -39.70 -4.32
N PRO A 90 -14.18 -39.21 -4.78
CA PRO A 90 -13.93 -37.77 -4.86
C PRO A 90 -14.78 -37.10 -5.95
N LEU A 91 -15.12 -35.83 -5.70
CA LEU A 91 -15.84 -34.94 -6.62
C LEU A 91 -14.86 -33.91 -7.20
N THR A 92 -14.16 -34.32 -8.27
CA THR A 92 -13.04 -33.56 -8.87
C THR A 92 -13.46 -32.56 -9.94
N TYR A 93 -14.63 -32.72 -10.55
CA TYR A 93 -15.09 -31.77 -11.56
C TYR A 93 -15.42 -30.42 -10.90
N GLY A 94 -14.96 -29.33 -11.52
CA GLY A 94 -15.11 -27.98 -10.96
C GLY A 94 -14.22 -27.70 -9.75
N PHE A 95 -13.26 -28.55 -9.40
CA PHE A 95 -12.48 -28.43 -8.15
C PHE A 95 -12.01 -27.01 -7.83
N GLY A 96 -11.36 -26.32 -8.78
CA GLY A 96 -10.85 -24.95 -8.62
C GLY A 96 -11.76 -23.85 -9.16
N SER A 97 -13.03 -24.15 -9.44
CA SER A 97 -13.95 -23.18 -10.04
C SER A 97 -15.20 -23.05 -9.19
N ALA A 98 -15.58 -21.80 -8.90
CA ALA A 98 -16.86 -21.50 -8.29
C ALA A 98 -18.01 -21.85 -9.25
N GLY A 99 -19.14 -22.29 -8.71
CA GLY A 99 -20.31 -22.68 -9.47
C GLY A 99 -21.08 -23.85 -8.87
N SER A 100 -22.23 -24.17 -9.46
CA SER A 100 -23.06 -25.31 -9.06
C SER A 100 -22.91 -26.47 -10.04
N TYR A 101 -22.60 -27.65 -9.50
CA TYR A 101 -22.29 -28.86 -10.26
C TYR A 101 -23.25 -29.99 -9.86
N GLU A 102 -24.04 -30.47 -10.81
CA GLU A 102 -24.97 -31.58 -10.60
C GLU A 102 -24.24 -32.92 -10.84
N PHE A 103 -24.23 -33.78 -9.84
CA PHE A 103 -23.58 -35.09 -9.85
C PHE A 103 -24.58 -36.23 -9.65
N ARG A 104 -24.18 -37.44 -10.04
CA ARG A 104 -24.79 -38.70 -9.62
C ARG A 104 -23.72 -39.78 -9.51
N VAL A 105 -24.03 -40.91 -8.88
CA VAL A 105 -23.12 -42.06 -8.80
C VAL A 105 -23.72 -43.23 -9.56
N GLY A 106 -22.95 -43.80 -10.49
CA GLY A 106 -23.27 -45.04 -11.18
C GLY A 106 -22.51 -46.21 -10.57
N GLY A 107 -23.09 -47.40 -10.62
CA GLY A 107 -22.45 -48.64 -10.20
C GLY A 107 -22.80 -49.79 -11.14
N GLN A 108 -21.80 -50.59 -11.50
CA GLN A 108 -21.95 -51.76 -12.36
C GLN A 108 -21.75 -53.04 -11.55
N TYR A 109 -22.77 -53.90 -11.54
CA TYR A 109 -22.75 -55.21 -10.93
C TYR A 109 -22.02 -56.24 -11.80
N ALA A 110 -21.65 -57.38 -11.21
CA ALA A 110 -20.90 -58.44 -11.90
C ALA A 110 -21.64 -59.05 -13.10
N ASP A 111 -22.98 -58.98 -13.12
CA ASP A 111 -23.83 -59.42 -14.23
C ASP A 111 -23.90 -58.39 -15.39
N GLY A 112 -23.23 -57.25 -15.24
CA GLY A 112 -23.21 -56.15 -16.20
C GLY A 112 -24.31 -55.12 -16.00
N THR A 113 -25.24 -55.34 -15.08
CA THR A 113 -26.33 -54.39 -14.77
C THR A 113 -25.76 -53.10 -14.20
N VAL A 114 -26.29 -51.95 -14.64
CA VAL A 114 -25.89 -50.62 -14.14
C VAL A 114 -27.04 -49.97 -13.40
N ALA A 115 -26.78 -49.50 -12.18
CA ALA A 115 -27.70 -48.69 -11.38
C ALA A 115 -27.12 -47.31 -11.13
N TYR A 116 -28.00 -46.31 -10.98
CA TYR A 116 -27.62 -44.94 -10.64
C TYR A 116 -28.36 -44.46 -9.40
N THR A 117 -27.71 -43.62 -8.62
CA THR A 117 -28.35 -42.84 -7.56
C THR A 117 -29.23 -41.73 -8.15
N GLY A 118 -30.05 -41.10 -7.30
CA GLY A 118 -30.57 -39.77 -7.63
C GLY A 118 -29.43 -38.76 -7.86
N SER A 119 -29.71 -37.68 -8.60
CA SER A 119 -28.74 -36.60 -8.74
C SER A 119 -28.72 -35.71 -7.50
N PHE A 120 -27.60 -35.04 -7.28
CA PHE A 120 -27.36 -34.12 -6.18
C PHE A 120 -26.46 -32.97 -6.63
N THR A 121 -26.49 -31.83 -5.94
CA THR A 121 -25.75 -30.64 -6.33
C THR A 121 -24.65 -30.33 -5.33
N LEU A 122 -23.43 -30.12 -5.83
CA LEU A 122 -22.34 -29.50 -5.10
C LEU A 122 -22.18 -28.05 -5.59
N THR A 123 -22.37 -27.09 -4.70
CA THR A 123 -22.04 -25.69 -4.97
C THR A 123 -20.65 -25.38 -4.44
N ARG A 124 -19.75 -24.96 -5.33
CA ARG A 124 -18.45 -24.42 -4.97
C ARG A 124 -18.54 -22.92 -4.89
N ILE A 125 -18.27 -22.36 -3.72
CA ILE A 125 -18.23 -20.91 -3.53
C ILE A 125 -16.82 -20.40 -3.78
N GLY A 126 -16.69 -19.28 -4.47
CA GLY A 126 -15.38 -18.63 -4.63
C GLY A 126 -15.11 -17.59 -3.56
N GLU A 127 -13.83 -17.25 -3.43
CA GLU A 127 -13.36 -16.22 -2.50
C GLU A 127 -13.69 -14.82 -3.03
N PRO A 128 -13.98 -13.85 -2.15
CA PRO A 128 -14.10 -12.47 -2.57
C PRO A 128 -12.74 -11.95 -3.05
N ASP A 129 -12.70 -11.32 -4.22
CA ASP A 129 -11.54 -10.56 -4.63
C ASP A 129 -11.46 -9.27 -3.81
N VAL A 130 -10.26 -8.79 -3.50
CA VAL A 130 -10.08 -7.60 -2.66
C VAL A 130 -8.95 -6.71 -3.18
N SER A 131 -9.26 -5.42 -3.25
CA SER A 131 -8.33 -4.31 -3.36
C SER A 131 -8.51 -3.39 -2.16
N SER A 132 -7.45 -2.70 -1.76
CA SER A 132 -7.47 -1.80 -0.62
C SER A 132 -6.88 -0.45 -0.95
N ALA A 133 -7.19 0.54 -0.11
CA ALA A 133 -6.57 1.85 -0.19
C ALA A 133 -5.03 1.80 -0.02
N GLY A 134 -4.44 0.70 0.47
CA GLY A 134 -3.00 0.57 0.70
C GLY A 134 -2.56 1.39 1.91
N GLU A 135 -1.83 2.48 1.69
CA GLU A 135 -1.32 3.32 2.79
C GLU A 135 -2.08 4.65 2.87
N ARG A 136 -2.53 5.05 4.06
CA ARG A 136 -3.24 6.33 4.27
C ARG A 136 -2.85 7.00 5.59
N HIS A 137 -2.98 8.32 5.67
CA HIS A 137 -2.83 9.02 6.94
C HIS A 137 -3.90 8.60 7.95
N VAL A 138 -3.58 8.64 9.25
CA VAL A 138 -4.58 8.60 10.33
C VAL A 138 -5.63 9.70 10.12
N GLY A 139 -6.88 9.39 10.43
CA GLY A 139 -8.05 10.25 10.23
C GLY A 139 -8.59 10.27 8.80
N VAL A 140 -7.88 9.73 7.81
CA VAL A 140 -8.37 9.68 6.43
C VAL A 140 -9.30 8.48 6.24
N THR A 141 -10.54 8.77 5.80
CA THR A 141 -11.51 7.76 5.39
C THR A 141 -10.95 6.90 4.27
N SER A 142 -10.94 5.59 4.48
CA SER A 142 -10.28 4.62 3.61
C SER A 142 -11.16 3.40 3.47
N TYR A 143 -11.05 2.70 2.33
CA TYR A 143 -11.94 1.60 1.97
C TYR A 143 -11.15 0.41 1.41
N ALA A 144 -11.74 -0.77 1.54
CA ALA A 144 -11.49 -1.93 0.71
C ALA A 144 -12.67 -2.12 -0.26
N TRP A 145 -12.39 -2.61 -1.46
CA TRP A 145 -13.40 -2.85 -2.49
C TRP A 145 -13.04 -4.07 -3.31
N GLY A 146 -14.04 -4.67 -3.93
CA GLY A 146 -13.88 -5.84 -4.78
C GLY A 146 -15.22 -6.42 -5.21
N GLY A 147 -15.17 -7.64 -5.73
CA GLY A 147 -16.32 -8.43 -6.11
C GLY A 147 -16.41 -9.76 -5.34
N THR A 148 -17.59 -10.35 -5.36
CA THR A 148 -17.79 -11.76 -5.00
C THR A 148 -17.95 -12.58 -6.27
N SER A 149 -17.26 -13.71 -6.37
CA SER A 149 -17.20 -14.54 -7.58
C SER A 149 -18.53 -15.16 -8.03
N ASP A 150 -19.55 -15.21 -7.16
CA ASP A 150 -20.88 -15.73 -7.48
C ASP A 150 -21.98 -14.67 -7.23
N PRO A 151 -22.96 -14.52 -8.14
CA PRO A 151 -24.19 -13.78 -7.83
C PRO A 151 -24.97 -14.55 -6.75
N GLY A 152 -25.20 -13.91 -5.60
CA GLY A 152 -25.89 -14.54 -4.45
C GLY A 152 -25.15 -14.48 -3.12
N SER A 153 -24.02 -13.76 -3.03
CA SER A 153 -23.54 -13.30 -1.71
C SER A 153 -24.58 -12.37 -1.10
N VAL A 154 -25.03 -12.72 0.11
CA VAL A 154 -26.05 -11.94 0.84
C VAL A 154 -25.42 -10.94 1.81
N GLN A 155 -24.14 -11.12 2.14
CA GLN A 155 -23.43 -10.28 3.09
C GLN A 155 -21.92 -10.39 2.89
N THR A 156 -21.23 -9.25 2.90
CA THR A 156 -19.76 -9.17 2.84
C THR A 156 -19.26 -8.27 3.96
N TRP A 157 -18.13 -8.59 4.58
CA TRP A 157 -17.56 -7.82 5.69
C TRP A 157 -16.03 -7.80 5.66
N THR A 158 -15.45 -6.80 6.33
CA THR A 158 -14.03 -6.78 6.64
C THR A 158 -13.79 -7.35 8.04
N GLU A 159 -12.73 -8.12 8.20
CA GLU A 159 -12.19 -8.51 9.50
C GLU A 159 -10.79 -7.94 9.65
N VAL A 160 -10.41 -7.60 10.89
CA VAL A 160 -9.08 -7.16 11.25
C VAL A 160 -8.48 -8.11 12.27
N GLU A 161 -7.20 -8.43 12.12
CA GLU A 161 -6.49 -9.26 13.09
C GLU A 161 -6.12 -8.44 14.33
N VAL A 162 -6.56 -8.90 15.50
CA VAL A 162 -6.31 -8.27 16.80
C VAL A 162 -5.93 -9.35 17.80
N GLY A 163 -4.68 -9.32 18.27
CA GLY A 163 -4.20 -10.28 19.29
C GLY A 163 -4.13 -11.74 18.79
N GLY A 164 -4.07 -11.95 17.47
CA GLY A 164 -4.09 -13.28 16.84
C GLY A 164 -5.49 -13.80 16.50
N ASP A 165 -6.54 -13.04 16.85
CA ASP A 165 -7.94 -13.37 16.52
C ASP A 165 -8.49 -12.41 15.45
N TRP A 166 -9.38 -12.91 14.60
CA TRP A 166 -10.06 -12.10 13.60
C TRP A 166 -11.32 -11.48 14.17
N SER A 167 -11.43 -10.15 14.09
CA SER A 167 -12.58 -9.38 14.56
C SER A 167 -13.30 -8.70 13.41
N VAL A 168 -14.62 -8.90 13.31
CA VAL A 168 -15.47 -8.22 12.32
C VAL A 168 -15.42 -6.72 12.54
N SER A 169 -15.09 -5.98 11.49
CA SER A 169 -14.94 -4.54 11.48
C SER A 169 -16.16 -3.86 10.87
N GLN A 170 -16.46 -4.12 9.60
CA GLN A 170 -17.55 -3.46 8.86
C GLN A 170 -18.28 -4.46 7.97
N ILE A 171 -19.59 -4.28 7.78
CA ILE A 171 -20.47 -5.21 7.04
C ILE A 171 -21.27 -4.43 5.99
N THR A 172 -21.48 -5.03 4.82
CA THR A 172 -22.35 -4.52 3.75
C THR A 172 -23.07 -5.66 3.03
N THR A 173 -24.02 -5.32 2.17
CA THR A 173 -24.62 -6.23 1.19
C THR A 173 -24.05 -5.87 -0.19
N PRO A 174 -23.48 -6.84 -0.94
CA PRO A 174 -23.00 -6.58 -2.30
C PRO A 174 -24.11 -6.09 -3.24
N ASP A 175 -23.73 -5.34 -4.26
CA ASP A 175 -24.66 -4.93 -5.31
C ASP A 175 -25.09 -6.12 -6.21
N ALA A 176 -25.98 -5.86 -7.18
CA ALA A 176 -26.50 -6.89 -8.07
C ALA A 176 -25.43 -7.57 -8.95
N SER A 177 -24.25 -6.95 -9.10
CA SER A 177 -23.09 -7.51 -9.80
C SER A 177 -22.08 -8.17 -8.85
N GLY A 178 -22.38 -8.25 -7.55
CA GLY A 178 -21.49 -8.78 -6.52
C GLY A 178 -20.42 -7.78 -6.04
N GLY A 179 -20.49 -6.52 -6.48
CA GLY A 179 -19.54 -5.47 -6.09
C GLY A 179 -19.78 -5.00 -4.66
N TYR A 180 -18.70 -4.69 -3.94
CA TYR A 180 -18.78 -4.15 -2.58
C TYR A 180 -17.71 -3.07 -2.32
N VAL A 181 -18.03 -2.17 -1.39
CA VAL A 181 -17.11 -1.18 -0.82
C VAL A 181 -17.30 -1.15 0.69
N LEU A 182 -16.23 -1.37 1.45
CA LEU A 182 -16.25 -1.49 2.90
C LEU A 182 -15.24 -0.53 3.53
N PRO A 183 -15.63 0.30 4.50
CA PRO A 183 -14.68 1.19 5.16
C PRO A 183 -13.68 0.39 6.03
N LEU A 184 -12.44 0.87 6.12
CA LEU A 184 -11.40 0.31 6.97
C LEU A 184 -11.31 1.12 8.26
N THR A 185 -12.24 0.91 9.20
CA THR A 185 -12.43 1.78 10.38
C THR A 185 -11.47 1.48 11.53
N TYR A 186 -10.93 0.26 11.63
CA TYR A 186 -9.97 -0.07 12.68
C TYR A 186 -8.68 0.75 12.53
N GLY A 187 -8.14 1.17 13.67
CA GLY A 187 -6.94 2.01 13.71
C GLY A 187 -7.11 3.42 13.17
N THR A 188 -8.33 3.91 12.89
CA THR A 188 -8.54 5.21 12.20
C THR A 188 -7.67 6.36 12.73
N ASN A 189 -7.47 6.46 14.05
CA ASN A 189 -6.70 7.54 14.68
C ASN A 189 -5.34 7.09 15.25
N THR A 190 -4.84 5.93 14.83
CA THR A 190 -3.63 5.33 15.38
C THR A 190 -2.75 4.87 14.22
N ALA A 191 -1.48 5.28 14.26
CA ALA A 191 -0.52 4.83 13.27
C ALA A 191 -0.17 3.35 13.53
N GLY A 192 0.03 2.60 12.45
CA GLY A 192 0.38 1.20 12.49
C GLY A 192 0.00 0.46 11.22
N THR A 193 0.48 -0.77 11.11
CA THR A 193 0.07 -1.74 10.10
C THR A 193 -1.05 -2.60 10.68
N TYR A 194 -2.13 -2.72 9.91
CA TYR A 194 -3.30 -3.49 10.28
C TYR A 194 -3.56 -4.54 9.20
N THR A 195 -3.57 -5.81 9.57
CA THR A 195 -3.85 -6.89 8.65
C THR A 195 -5.37 -7.13 8.62
N PHE A 196 -5.95 -7.02 7.43
CA PHE A 196 -7.37 -7.21 7.17
C PHE A 196 -7.58 -8.42 6.26
N ARG A 197 -8.81 -8.94 6.25
CA ARG A 197 -9.32 -9.82 5.20
C ARG A 197 -10.79 -9.52 4.94
N VAL A 198 -11.32 -10.00 3.82
CA VAL A 198 -12.74 -9.87 3.50
C VAL A 198 -13.41 -11.23 3.60
N GLY A 199 -14.55 -11.30 4.30
CA GLY A 199 -15.43 -12.46 4.32
C GLY A 199 -16.70 -12.21 3.50
N SER A 200 -17.20 -13.22 2.80
CA SER A 200 -18.49 -13.20 2.11
C SER A 200 -19.34 -14.40 2.53
N ARG A 201 -20.63 -14.17 2.77
CA ARG A 201 -21.63 -15.20 3.11
C ARG A 201 -22.60 -15.37 1.96
N HIS A 202 -22.81 -16.61 1.56
CA HIS A 202 -23.77 -16.99 0.53
C HIS A 202 -25.13 -17.36 1.15
N GLU A 203 -26.20 -17.39 0.35
CA GLU A 203 -27.56 -17.78 0.79
C GLU A 203 -27.60 -19.13 1.53
N SER A 204 -26.71 -20.05 1.16
CA SER A 204 -26.57 -21.36 1.82
C SER A 204 -26.05 -21.29 3.27
N GLY A 205 -25.59 -20.11 3.72
CA GLY A 205 -24.94 -19.89 5.00
C GLY A 205 -23.44 -20.17 5.00
N ALA A 206 -22.88 -20.70 3.90
CA ALA A 206 -21.45 -20.91 3.75
C ALA A 206 -20.70 -19.57 3.63
N VAL A 207 -19.45 -19.57 4.12
CA VAL A 207 -18.58 -18.39 4.16
C VAL A 207 -17.26 -18.69 3.45
N ALA A 208 -16.82 -17.75 2.61
CA ALA A 208 -15.48 -17.73 2.03
C ALA A 208 -14.73 -16.47 2.49
N TYR A 209 -13.40 -16.54 2.53
CA TYR A 209 -12.53 -15.43 2.91
C TYR A 209 -11.52 -15.16 1.81
N SER A 210 -11.16 -13.89 1.60
CA SER A 210 -10.00 -13.52 0.81
C SER A 210 -8.70 -13.89 1.53
N ASP A 211 -7.60 -13.88 0.78
CA ASP A 211 -6.27 -13.76 1.38
C ASP A 211 -6.18 -12.50 2.27
N PRO A 212 -5.43 -12.55 3.39
CA PRO A 212 -5.13 -11.38 4.19
C PRO A 212 -4.34 -10.32 3.41
N PHE A 213 -4.60 -9.04 3.70
CA PHE A 213 -3.87 -7.90 3.15
C PHE A 213 -3.57 -6.86 4.24
N ASP A 214 -2.43 -6.21 4.11
CA ASP A 214 -2.03 -5.15 5.03
C ASP A 214 -2.59 -3.79 4.60
N PHE A 215 -3.01 -3.01 5.60
CA PHE A 215 -3.40 -1.64 5.46
C PHE A 215 -2.61 -0.79 6.45
N VAL A 216 -1.83 0.17 5.94
CA VAL A 216 -0.93 0.98 6.75
C VAL A 216 -1.57 2.33 7.03
N ARG A 217 -1.69 2.68 8.31
CA ARG A 217 -1.98 4.05 8.74
C ARG A 217 -0.72 4.73 9.23
N PHE A 218 -0.38 5.86 8.64
CA PHE A 218 0.76 6.66 9.10
C PHE A 218 0.29 7.93 9.79
N GLY A 219 1.08 8.42 10.75
CA GLY A 219 0.73 9.58 11.60
C GLY A 219 0.29 10.81 10.80
N GLY A 220 -0.36 11.76 11.49
CA GLY A 220 -0.90 12.98 10.89
C GLY A 220 0.14 13.74 10.05
N GLN A 221 -0.32 14.59 9.13
CA GLN A 221 0.55 15.24 8.16
C GLN A 221 1.69 16.00 8.86
N ALA A 222 2.93 15.52 8.66
CA ALA A 222 4.10 16.16 9.24
C ALA A 222 4.23 17.59 8.69
N THR A 223 4.52 18.53 9.58
CA THR A 223 4.64 19.94 9.21
C THR A 223 6.09 20.27 8.97
N ALA A 224 6.37 21.11 7.98
CA ALA A 224 7.68 21.72 7.78
C ALA A 224 7.49 23.20 7.45
N ASN A 225 8.14 24.05 8.24
CA ASN A 225 8.21 25.49 8.05
C ASN A 225 9.66 25.89 7.84
N SER A 226 9.88 27.01 7.15
CA SER A 226 11.20 27.60 6.97
C SER A 226 11.10 29.12 7.06
N ALA A 227 12.25 29.78 7.14
CA ALA A 227 12.29 31.24 7.20
C ALA A 227 11.94 31.94 5.87
N GLY A 228 11.60 31.20 4.80
CA GLY A 228 11.26 31.73 3.49
C GLY A 228 12.47 32.33 2.76
N SER A 229 12.73 33.62 2.95
CA SER A 229 13.83 34.34 2.28
C SER A 229 14.92 34.75 3.26
N LYS A 230 16.19 34.46 2.92
CA LYS A 230 17.36 34.83 3.72
C LYS A 230 18.52 35.24 2.83
N VAL A 231 19.36 36.15 3.32
CA VAL A 231 20.61 36.49 2.63
C VAL A 231 21.57 35.29 2.58
N VAL A 232 22.42 35.25 1.57
CA VAL A 232 23.56 34.31 1.47
C VAL A 232 24.40 34.39 2.76
N GLY A 233 24.84 33.23 3.27
CA GLY A 233 25.62 33.09 4.50
C GLY A 233 24.80 33.13 5.80
N ALA A 234 23.53 33.52 5.78
CA ALA A 234 22.70 33.52 6.98
C ALA A 234 22.39 32.08 7.46
N THR A 235 22.52 31.84 8.76
CA THR A 235 22.09 30.56 9.36
C THR A 235 20.57 30.46 9.28
N THR A 236 20.07 29.35 8.72
CA THR A 236 18.64 29.13 8.49
C THR A 236 18.27 27.70 8.87
N TYR A 237 17.06 27.53 9.40
CA TYR A 237 16.54 26.24 9.82
C TYR A 237 15.18 25.95 9.17
N ALA A 238 14.85 24.67 9.09
CA ALA A 238 13.49 24.19 8.96
C ALA A 238 13.05 23.60 10.30
N TRP A 239 11.78 23.81 10.65
CA TRP A 239 11.20 23.30 11.90
C TRP A 239 9.78 22.82 11.67
N GLY A 240 9.33 21.93 12.53
CA GLY A 240 8.00 21.38 12.46
C GLY A 240 7.81 20.24 13.44
N THR A 241 6.80 19.43 13.19
CA THR A 241 6.40 18.32 14.05
C THR A 241 6.01 17.11 13.21
N PHE A 242 6.55 15.95 13.55
CA PHE A 242 5.98 14.64 13.20
C PHE A 242 5.04 14.24 14.34
N LYS A 243 3.81 13.81 14.02
CA LYS A 243 2.88 13.35 15.04
C LYS A 243 3.25 11.94 15.51
N ASP A 244 2.80 11.60 16.72
CA ASP A 244 2.80 10.23 17.25
C ASP A 244 4.18 9.55 17.38
N GLY A 245 5.27 10.31 17.54
CA GLY A 245 6.56 9.70 17.86
C GLY A 245 7.60 10.64 18.45
N GLY A 246 8.11 10.24 19.61
CA GLY A 246 9.39 10.73 20.12
C GLY A 246 10.55 9.93 19.53
N GLY A 247 11.68 10.57 19.27
CA GLY A 247 12.88 9.88 18.80
C GLY A 247 12.84 9.43 17.33
N ILE A 248 11.87 9.89 16.54
CA ILE A 248 11.83 9.72 15.08
C ILE A 248 13.13 10.26 14.48
N GLU A 249 13.77 9.47 13.61
CA GLU A 249 14.89 9.96 12.81
C GLU A 249 14.33 10.90 11.73
N VAL A 250 14.75 12.17 11.73
CA VAL A 250 14.23 13.20 10.82
C VAL A 250 15.37 13.77 9.98
N TRP A 251 15.17 13.96 8.67
CA TRP A 251 16.15 14.58 7.78
C TRP A 251 15.54 15.54 6.77
N THR A 252 16.34 16.48 6.29
CA THR A 252 15.98 17.32 5.14
C THR A 252 16.33 16.62 3.83
N GLU A 253 15.45 16.76 2.85
CA GLU A 253 15.71 16.40 1.46
C GLU A 253 15.66 17.67 0.62
N VAL A 254 16.65 17.87 -0.25
CA VAL A 254 16.74 19.01 -1.17
C VAL A 254 16.65 18.53 -2.61
N GLN A 255 15.89 19.25 -3.43
CA GLN A 255 15.80 18.95 -4.85
C GLN A 255 17.04 19.50 -5.57
N THR A 256 17.75 18.64 -6.29
CA THR A 256 18.92 19.00 -7.10
C THR A 256 18.51 19.33 -8.54
N GLY A 257 19.43 19.85 -9.36
CA GLY A 257 19.14 20.33 -10.72
C GLY A 257 18.52 19.31 -11.69
N SER A 258 18.61 18.01 -11.38
CA SER A 258 17.96 16.91 -12.11
C SER A 258 16.52 16.61 -11.64
N GLY A 259 15.98 17.38 -10.71
CA GLY A 259 14.67 17.13 -10.08
C GLY A 259 14.69 16.02 -9.02
N THR A 260 15.84 15.39 -8.79
CA THR A 260 16.02 14.32 -7.80
C THR A 260 16.15 14.87 -6.39
N TRP A 261 15.60 14.15 -5.41
CA TRP A 261 15.71 14.49 -4.00
C TRP A 261 16.98 13.89 -3.40
N SER A 262 17.80 14.72 -2.79
CA SER A 262 19.02 14.32 -2.08
C SER A 262 18.88 14.58 -0.59
N ARG A 263 19.26 13.60 0.23
CA ARG A 263 19.28 13.72 1.70
C ARG A 263 20.40 14.67 2.12
N SER A 264 20.10 15.58 3.04
CA SER A 264 21.06 16.55 3.60
C SER A 264 21.22 16.35 5.11
N GLN A 265 20.62 17.20 5.94
CA GLN A 265 20.84 17.24 7.37
C GLN A 265 19.94 16.25 8.09
N THR A 266 20.41 15.62 9.17
CA THR A 266 19.66 14.65 9.97
C THR A 266 19.67 15.03 11.45
N THR A 267 18.58 14.78 12.16
CA THR A 267 18.41 14.93 13.60
C THR A 267 17.44 13.88 14.14
N ARG A 268 17.13 13.93 15.43
CA ARG A 268 15.99 13.20 16.02
C ARG A 268 14.94 14.17 16.52
N ALA A 269 13.67 13.83 16.32
CA ALA A 269 12.57 14.56 16.92
C ALA A 269 12.55 14.38 18.45
N ASP A 270 12.13 15.41 19.17
CA ASP A 270 11.97 15.35 20.63
C ASP A 270 10.74 14.51 21.04
N GLY A 271 10.44 14.41 22.34
CA GLY A 271 9.32 13.61 22.85
C GLY A 271 7.93 14.07 22.39
N THR A 272 7.81 15.28 21.83
CA THR A 272 6.58 15.81 21.24
C THR A 272 6.53 15.63 19.71
N GLY A 273 7.59 15.05 19.14
CA GLY A 273 7.78 14.91 17.70
C GLY A 273 8.27 16.19 17.02
N ALA A 274 8.61 17.23 17.79
CA ALA A 274 9.13 18.47 17.24
C ALA A 274 10.60 18.31 16.81
N TYR A 275 10.96 19.03 15.76
CA TYR A 275 12.32 19.01 15.23
C TYR A 275 12.75 20.40 14.75
N THR A 276 14.07 20.61 14.72
CA THR A 276 14.72 21.74 14.06
C THR A 276 15.95 21.23 13.32
N LEU A 277 16.06 21.56 12.03
CA LEU A 277 17.11 21.08 11.13
C LEU A 277 17.75 22.26 10.40
N PRO A 278 19.10 22.37 10.37
CA PRO A 278 19.75 23.41 9.58
C PRO A 278 19.54 23.19 8.07
N LEU A 279 19.44 24.29 7.32
CA LEU A 279 19.35 24.31 5.86
C LEU A 279 20.69 24.75 5.26
N THR A 280 21.59 23.78 5.06
CA THR A 280 22.98 24.00 4.65
C THR A 280 23.18 24.05 3.13
N TYR A 281 22.32 23.37 2.36
CA TYR A 281 22.42 23.38 0.91
C TYR A 281 22.09 24.77 0.35
N GLY A 282 22.95 25.30 -0.51
CA GLY A 282 22.81 26.65 -1.07
C GLY A 282 23.12 27.78 -0.09
N ALA A 283 23.77 27.51 1.06
CA ALA A 283 24.07 28.54 2.05
C ALA A 283 24.86 29.73 1.46
N ASP A 284 25.81 29.44 0.56
CA ASP A 284 26.75 30.42 -0.01
C ASP A 284 26.39 30.89 -1.43
N THR A 285 25.23 30.51 -1.94
CA THR A 285 24.84 30.79 -3.33
C THR A 285 23.44 31.35 -3.37
N ALA A 286 23.28 32.49 -4.05
CA ALA A 286 21.97 33.06 -4.28
C ALA A 286 21.16 32.17 -5.22
N GLY A 287 19.88 31.97 -4.91
CA GLY A 287 19.03 31.04 -5.66
C GLY A 287 17.78 30.65 -4.89
N SER A 288 16.90 29.88 -5.54
CA SER A 288 15.75 29.26 -4.89
C SER A 288 15.97 27.77 -4.77
N TYR A 289 15.77 27.25 -3.57
CA TYR A 289 16.06 25.87 -3.20
C TYR A 289 14.79 25.23 -2.65
N THR A 290 14.34 24.16 -3.29
CA THR A 290 13.15 23.40 -2.85
C THR A 290 13.58 22.31 -1.90
N PHE A 291 13.00 22.32 -0.71
CA PHE A 291 13.23 21.34 0.35
C PHE A 291 11.93 20.62 0.71
N ARG A 292 12.08 19.47 1.35
CA ARG A 292 11.04 18.82 2.16
C ARG A 292 11.72 18.15 3.36
N VAL A 293 10.93 17.75 4.35
CA VAL A 293 11.44 16.99 5.49
C VAL A 293 10.87 15.58 5.44
N ALA A 294 11.69 14.60 5.79
CA ALA A 294 11.32 13.21 5.89
C ALA A 294 11.61 12.68 7.30
N GLY A 295 10.78 11.76 7.78
CA GLY A 295 10.91 11.15 9.10
C GLY A 295 10.66 9.66 9.04
N ARG A 296 11.50 8.87 9.71
CA ARG A 296 11.37 7.40 9.79
C ARG A 296 10.81 6.98 11.15
N TYR A 297 9.68 6.28 11.11
CA TYR A 297 9.03 5.69 12.28
C TYR A 297 9.68 4.36 12.68
N SER A 298 9.36 3.86 13.87
CA SER A 298 9.95 2.63 14.43
C SER A 298 9.62 1.36 13.62
N ASP A 299 8.50 1.37 12.89
CA ASP A 299 8.09 0.32 11.96
C ASP A 299 8.85 0.35 10.62
N GLY A 300 9.75 1.34 10.44
CA GLY A 300 10.55 1.53 9.23
C GLY A 300 9.90 2.42 8.17
N HIS A 301 8.64 2.80 8.34
CA HIS A 301 7.93 3.68 7.41
C HIS A 301 8.55 5.09 7.34
N ILE A 302 8.60 5.68 6.14
CA ILE A 302 9.15 7.03 5.91
C ILE A 302 8.05 7.99 5.47
N ALA A 303 7.62 8.88 6.38
CA ALA A 303 6.73 9.99 6.04
C ALA A 303 7.51 11.17 5.48
N ARG A 304 6.88 11.93 4.59
CA ARG A 304 7.44 13.16 4.02
C ARG A 304 6.45 14.31 4.13
N THR A 305 6.95 15.50 4.39
CA THR A 305 6.16 16.73 4.39
C THR A 305 5.89 17.21 2.97
N ASN A 306 4.97 18.16 2.83
CA ASN A 306 4.92 19.01 1.64
C ASN A 306 6.28 19.70 1.43
N SER A 307 6.58 20.03 0.18
CA SER A 307 7.78 20.82 -0.14
C SER A 307 7.58 22.28 0.25
N PHE A 308 8.70 22.94 0.55
CA PHE A 308 8.78 24.37 0.80
C PHE A 308 10.03 24.95 0.12
N THR A 309 10.02 26.25 -0.15
CA THR A 309 11.13 26.93 -0.81
C THR A 309 11.90 27.79 0.17
N LEU A 310 13.22 27.72 0.11
CA LEU A 310 14.14 28.69 0.69
C LEU A 310 14.73 29.54 -0.45
N THR A 311 14.50 30.84 -0.41
CA THR A 311 15.13 31.79 -1.33
C THR A 311 16.34 32.43 -0.66
N ARG A 312 17.52 32.19 -1.23
CA ARG A 312 18.77 32.84 -0.87
C ARG A 312 18.94 34.07 -1.74
N THR A 313 18.81 35.24 -1.13
CA THR A 313 19.06 36.51 -1.83
C THR A 313 20.53 36.84 -1.75
N ALA A 314 21.09 37.33 -2.86
CA ALA A 314 22.40 37.98 -2.80
C ALA A 314 22.36 39.09 -1.73
N PRO A 315 23.49 39.38 -1.06
CA PRO A 315 23.58 40.53 -0.18
C PRO A 315 23.09 41.78 -0.95
N THR A 316 22.13 42.50 -0.39
CA THR A 316 21.68 43.74 -0.99
C THR A 316 22.80 44.77 -0.88
N LEU A 317 23.17 45.39 -1.99
CA LEU A 317 24.02 46.59 -2.08
C LEU A 317 23.33 47.82 -1.46
N SER A 318 22.51 47.67 -0.42
CA SER A 318 21.75 48.75 0.19
C SER A 318 22.63 49.51 1.17
N GLY A 319 22.71 50.84 0.99
CA GLY A 319 23.50 51.75 1.81
C GLY A 319 24.21 52.79 0.95
N GLY A 320 24.49 53.95 1.53
CA GLY A 320 25.43 54.91 0.95
C GLY A 320 26.87 54.52 1.27
N LYS A 321 27.82 55.23 0.66
CA LYS A 321 29.27 55.04 0.88
C LYS A 321 29.68 54.91 2.35
N TYR A 322 29.05 55.69 3.23
CA TYR A 322 29.35 55.71 4.65
C TYR A 322 28.80 54.48 5.40
N ASP A 323 27.67 53.93 4.97
CA ASP A 323 27.13 52.68 5.53
C ASP A 323 28.09 51.51 5.23
N TRP A 324 28.63 51.48 4.01
CA TRP A 324 29.58 50.45 3.61
C TRP A 324 30.94 50.58 4.31
N LEU A 325 31.46 51.81 4.48
CA LEU A 325 32.70 52.04 5.24
C LEU A 325 32.57 51.65 6.71
N SER A 326 31.44 51.98 7.33
CA SER A 326 31.12 51.58 8.70
C SER A 326 31.07 50.05 8.83
N ALA A 327 30.33 49.38 7.95
CA ALA A 327 30.21 47.91 7.94
C ALA A 327 31.54 47.20 7.60
N ALA A 328 32.44 47.87 6.87
CA ALA A 328 33.78 47.39 6.57
C ALA A 328 34.78 47.56 7.73
N GLY A 329 34.38 48.21 8.83
CA GLY A 329 35.23 48.46 9.98
C GLY A 329 36.25 49.59 9.78
N VAL A 330 36.04 50.46 8.80
CA VAL A 330 36.91 51.61 8.56
C VAL A 330 36.59 52.69 9.60
N PRO A 331 37.57 53.15 10.42
CA PRO A 331 37.33 54.20 11.40
C PRO A 331 36.79 55.48 10.74
N GLN A 332 35.83 56.14 11.38
CA GLN A 332 35.20 57.35 10.84
C GLN A 332 36.20 58.46 10.50
N SER A 333 37.29 58.58 11.27
CA SER A 333 38.40 59.51 11.00
C SER A 333 39.09 59.29 9.65
N GLN A 334 38.93 58.10 9.05
CA GLN A 334 39.51 57.74 7.77
C GLN A 334 38.54 57.89 6.58
N TRP A 335 37.25 58.14 6.83
CA TRP A 335 36.22 58.10 5.78
C TRP A 335 36.43 59.12 4.67
N GLN A 336 36.88 60.33 4.98
CA GLN A 336 37.18 61.34 3.96
C GLN A 336 38.31 60.91 3.01
N TYR A 337 39.31 60.18 3.53
CA TYR A 337 40.43 59.69 2.74
C TYR A 337 40.02 58.46 1.92
N ALA A 338 39.19 57.60 2.50
CA ALA A 338 38.59 56.49 1.77
C ALA A 338 37.70 56.99 0.62
N ASP A 339 36.87 58.01 0.86
CA ASP A 339 36.04 58.65 -0.15
C ASP A 339 36.87 59.19 -1.32
N TYR A 340 37.99 59.85 -1.03
CA TYR A 340 38.89 60.36 -2.05
C TYR A 340 39.48 59.24 -2.91
N ILE A 341 39.99 58.18 -2.28
CA ILE A 341 40.63 57.06 -2.98
C ILE A 341 39.58 56.28 -3.79
N VAL A 342 38.50 55.82 -3.16
CA VAL A 342 37.47 54.97 -3.80
C VAL A 342 36.77 55.71 -4.94
N SER A 343 36.54 57.04 -4.81
CA SER A 343 35.97 57.84 -5.90
C SER A 343 36.85 57.84 -7.15
N ARG A 344 38.17 57.84 -6.99
CA ARG A 344 39.12 57.81 -8.11
C ARG A 344 39.32 56.43 -8.71
N GLU A 345 39.22 55.39 -7.88
CA GLU A 345 39.34 54.01 -8.34
C GLU A 345 38.09 53.55 -9.11
N SER A 346 36.90 53.78 -8.56
CA SER A 346 35.67 53.16 -9.07
C SER A 346 34.49 54.11 -9.23
N GLY A 347 34.63 55.38 -8.86
CA GLY A 347 33.49 56.30 -8.78
C GLY A 347 32.41 55.81 -7.81
N TRP A 348 32.79 55.03 -6.79
CA TRP A 348 31.89 54.32 -5.88
C TRP A 348 30.96 53.29 -6.54
N ASN A 349 31.29 52.79 -7.74
CA ASN A 349 30.56 51.68 -8.36
C ASN A 349 31.15 50.32 -7.91
N PRO A 350 30.44 49.51 -7.09
CA PRO A 350 30.94 48.21 -6.64
C PRO A 350 31.17 47.21 -7.79
N ARG A 351 30.54 47.44 -8.95
CA ARG A 351 30.68 46.63 -10.16
C ARG A 351 31.66 47.22 -11.18
N ALA A 352 32.48 48.18 -10.79
CA ALA A 352 33.48 48.76 -11.68
C ALA A 352 34.50 47.68 -12.11
N VAL A 353 34.65 47.50 -13.42
CA VAL A 353 35.69 46.64 -14.02
C VAL A 353 36.43 47.45 -15.06
N ASN A 354 37.75 47.55 -14.93
CA ASN A 354 38.60 48.19 -15.93
C ASN A 354 38.76 47.25 -17.14
N PRO A 355 38.31 47.64 -18.34
CA PRO A 355 38.34 46.77 -19.51
C PRO A 355 39.75 46.46 -20.03
N TYR A 356 40.75 47.29 -19.70
CA TYR A 356 42.12 47.11 -20.16
C TYR A 356 42.94 46.25 -19.20
N SER A 357 42.85 46.52 -17.90
CA SER A 357 43.64 45.80 -16.88
C SER A 357 42.90 44.62 -16.26
N GLY A 358 41.56 44.57 -16.30
CA GLY A 358 40.78 43.58 -15.56
C GLY A 358 40.75 43.81 -14.05
N ALA A 359 41.19 44.99 -13.57
CA ALA A 359 41.00 45.41 -12.20
C ALA A 359 39.50 45.55 -11.87
N CYS A 360 39.07 45.16 -10.67
CA CYS A 360 37.64 45.10 -10.33
C CYS A 360 37.30 45.60 -8.92
N GLY A 361 36.02 45.89 -8.72
CA GLY A 361 35.43 46.29 -7.45
C GLY A 361 35.77 47.72 -7.04
N LEU A 362 35.29 48.12 -5.86
CA LEU A 362 35.59 49.42 -5.25
C LEU A 362 37.09 49.76 -5.18
N PRO A 363 38.01 48.83 -4.86
CA PRO A 363 39.43 49.12 -4.78
C PRO A 363 40.18 49.06 -6.12
N GLN A 364 39.52 48.65 -7.21
CA GLN A 364 40.19 48.28 -8.46
C GLN A 364 41.34 47.29 -8.22
N ALA A 365 41.06 46.19 -7.52
CA ALA A 365 42.07 45.19 -7.21
C ALA A 365 42.56 44.48 -8.48
N TYR A 366 43.87 44.45 -8.70
CA TYR A 366 44.50 43.69 -9.78
C TYR A 366 45.46 42.59 -9.28
N PRO A 367 45.31 41.34 -9.73
CA PRO A 367 44.16 40.81 -10.47
C PRO A 367 42.88 40.76 -9.61
N CYS A 368 41.70 40.79 -10.26
CA CYS A 368 40.38 40.74 -9.61
C CYS A 368 40.21 39.53 -8.67
N SER A 369 40.89 38.41 -8.98
CA SER A 369 40.88 37.18 -8.17
C SER A 369 41.33 37.39 -6.71
N LYS A 370 42.03 38.48 -6.39
CA LYS A 370 42.38 38.86 -5.01
C LYS A 370 41.16 39.13 -4.12
N LEU A 371 40.01 39.46 -4.71
CA LEU A 371 38.75 39.69 -3.99
C LEU A 371 37.88 38.43 -3.88
N GLY A 372 38.17 37.34 -4.61
CA GLY A 372 37.33 36.14 -4.60
C GLY A 372 35.97 36.30 -5.30
N SER A 373 35.03 35.38 -5.03
CA SER A 373 33.74 35.31 -5.75
C SER A 373 32.81 36.50 -5.47
N ASN A 374 32.97 37.18 -4.34
CA ASN A 374 32.11 38.27 -3.88
C ASN A 374 32.73 39.64 -4.14
N TRP A 375 33.47 39.78 -5.25
CA TRP A 375 34.24 40.99 -5.57
C TRP A 375 33.37 42.24 -5.74
N ASP A 376 32.08 42.09 -6.06
CA ASP A 376 31.12 43.19 -6.22
C ASP A 376 30.34 43.55 -4.96
N ASP A 377 30.56 42.84 -3.84
CA ASP A 377 30.05 43.23 -2.52
C ASP A 377 30.90 44.40 -1.96
N PRO A 378 30.32 45.59 -1.72
CA PRO A 378 31.04 46.79 -1.34
C PRO A 378 31.69 46.66 0.04
N VAL A 379 31.06 45.96 0.98
CA VAL A 379 31.60 45.77 2.33
C VAL A 379 32.79 44.82 2.27
N HIS A 380 32.66 43.72 1.52
CA HIS A 380 33.75 42.78 1.29
C HIS A 380 34.94 43.45 0.61
N ALA A 381 34.69 44.20 -0.47
CA ALA A 381 35.72 44.92 -1.21
C ALA A 381 36.42 46.00 -0.37
N LEU A 382 35.68 46.75 0.46
CA LEU A 382 36.24 47.76 1.38
C LEU A 382 37.03 47.13 2.53
N LYS A 383 36.61 45.98 3.07
CA LYS A 383 37.41 45.23 4.08
C LYS A 383 38.76 44.83 3.51
N TRP A 384 38.75 44.30 2.29
CA TRP A 384 39.99 43.95 1.59
C TRP A 384 40.86 45.19 1.35
N GLN A 385 40.27 46.27 0.83
CA GLN A 385 40.99 47.51 0.55
C GLN A 385 41.59 48.11 1.83
N TYR A 386 40.81 48.14 2.91
CA TYR A 386 41.25 48.70 4.18
C TYR A 386 42.42 47.91 4.76
N SER A 387 42.39 46.58 4.67
CA SER A 387 43.52 45.72 5.03
C SER A 387 44.77 46.04 4.20
N TYR A 388 44.62 46.16 2.88
CA TYR A 388 45.71 46.51 1.97
C TYR A 388 46.34 47.87 2.30
N VAL A 389 45.53 48.93 2.44
CA VAL A 389 46.06 50.26 2.74
C VAL A 389 46.63 50.38 4.14
N SER A 390 46.07 49.65 5.11
CA SER A 390 46.61 49.60 6.47
C SER A 390 47.99 48.96 6.48
N SER A 391 48.17 47.84 5.77
CA SER A 391 49.46 47.15 5.70
C SER A 391 50.51 47.94 4.92
N ARG A 392 50.14 48.63 3.83
CA ARG A 392 51.10 49.23 2.90
C ARG A 392 51.36 50.71 3.15
N TYR A 393 50.37 51.42 3.68
CA TYR A 393 50.41 52.87 3.85
C TYR A 393 50.11 53.34 5.27
N GLY A 394 49.79 52.43 6.21
CA GLY A 394 49.36 52.80 7.56
C GLY A 394 47.91 53.29 7.63
N GLY A 395 47.10 53.03 6.59
CA GLY A 395 45.68 53.36 6.51
C GLY A 395 45.33 54.18 5.27
N TYR A 396 44.04 54.51 5.11
CA TYR A 396 43.56 55.38 4.03
C TYR A 396 44.19 56.77 4.06
N GLN A 397 44.47 57.34 5.24
CA GLN A 397 45.16 58.64 5.32
C GLN A 397 46.57 58.57 4.73
N GLY A 398 47.31 57.51 5.01
CA GLY A 398 48.63 57.29 4.43
C GLY A 398 48.57 57.02 2.92
N ALA A 399 47.58 56.24 2.48
CA ALA A 399 47.34 55.98 1.06
C ALA A 399 47.01 57.29 0.31
N TYR A 400 46.17 58.15 0.89
CA TYR A 400 45.87 59.49 0.37
C TYR A 400 47.13 60.36 0.25
N ASN A 401 47.95 60.41 1.30
CA ASN A 401 49.20 61.19 1.30
C ASN A 401 50.20 60.68 0.24
N PHE A 402 50.21 59.38 -0.02
CA PHE A 402 51.02 58.78 -1.07
C PHE A 402 50.45 59.09 -2.46
N TRP A 403 49.14 58.92 -2.63
CA TRP A 403 48.43 59.16 -3.89
C TRP A 403 48.59 60.60 -4.36
N THR A 404 48.44 61.59 -3.47
CA THR A 404 48.57 63.02 -3.81
C THR A 404 49.96 63.42 -4.34
N ARG A 405 51.00 62.61 -4.08
CA ARG A 405 52.37 62.86 -4.56
C ARG A 405 52.71 62.06 -5.82
N ASN A 406 52.11 60.89 -5.99
CA ASN A 406 52.54 59.91 -6.99
C ASN A 406 51.50 59.61 -8.08
N GLY A 407 50.22 59.90 -7.84
CA GLY A 407 49.10 59.56 -8.73
C GLY A 407 48.67 58.09 -8.71
N TRP A 408 49.19 57.29 -7.76
CA TRP A 408 48.85 55.88 -7.55
C TRP A 408 48.99 55.49 -6.06
N TYR A 409 48.48 54.33 -5.64
CA TYR A 409 48.68 53.68 -4.33
C TYR A 409 48.50 52.14 -4.45
#